data_AF-A0A3D6BFZ7-F1
#
_entry.id   AF-A0A3D6BFZ7-F1
#
_cell.length_a   1.000
_cell.length_b   1.000
_cell.length_c   1.000
_cell.angle_alpha   90.00
_cell.angle_beta   90.00
_cell.angle_gamma   90.00
#
_symmetry.space_group_name_H-M   'P 1'
#
loop_
_entity.id
_entity.type
_entity.pdbx_description
1 polymer ?
#
loop_
_entity_poly.entity_id
_entity_poly.type
_entity_poly.pdbx_seq_one_letter_code
_entity_poly.pdbx_strand_id
1 'polypeptide(L)'
;MITTLISAQTRYTEINQLVQSGEFKKATELIDEKLKSDQLSSDEIFELQFEKERLDRIKKDFNKTAEDVLKFVNKYYPAVKEKDLEKWENDGSLEFKFIDGKKWYFSRAASNLFRINTEAKAQKEKVDGFQKDPLDAFLEDYIPKVLDESANAQESLVKPVTFKLNYTVTVDANAVPDGEIIKCWLPFPREGHQRQTDIKLLAVNSDEYVIASNDNPQRTLFMQKPAMKDQPTIFNMVLEVTNYNEVNLILPDLIKPYNKESGLYKTYTTERPPHIVFTDKIKKLSEEIVGDEKNPYLIAKKIFTWISTNIPWAGAREYSTIENISDYCLTNRHGDCGIKTLLFITLCRYNGIPAKWQSGWMLHPGEVNLHDWSEIYLEGYGWVPVDQSFGLVESKNEDEKYFFLGSIDPYHLIVNDDYSKELFPAKTFPRSETVDFQRGELEWRGGNLYFDKWDYHMDVEYK
;
A
#
# COMPACT_ATOMS: atom_id res chain seq x y z
N MET A 1 -22.18 -6.28 15.28
CA MET A 1 -20.80 -6.11 14.81
C MET A 1 -20.70 -6.89 13.52
N ILE A 2 -20.99 -6.22 12.40
CA ILE A 2 -20.81 -6.79 11.07
C ILE A 2 -19.41 -6.37 10.69
N THR A 3 -18.43 -7.24 10.96
CA THR A 3 -17.11 -7.10 10.37
C THR A 3 -17.29 -7.47 8.90
N THR A 4 -17.45 -6.47 8.04
CA THR A 4 -17.52 -6.66 6.59
C THR A 4 -16.14 -7.12 6.12
N LEU A 5 -15.88 -8.41 6.26
CA LEU A 5 -14.79 -9.08 5.58
C LEU A 5 -15.07 -8.89 4.10
N ILE A 6 -14.29 -8.05 3.43
CA ILE A 6 -14.27 -8.00 1.97
C ILE A 6 -13.79 -9.38 1.54
N SER A 7 -14.74 -10.27 1.25
CA SER A 7 -14.46 -11.51 0.57
C SER A 7 -13.97 -11.12 -0.82
N ALA A 8 -12.82 -11.66 -1.23
CA ALA A 8 -12.28 -11.38 -2.56
C ALA A 8 -13.17 -11.91 -3.70
N GLN A 9 -14.22 -12.66 -3.36
CA GLN A 9 -15.12 -13.36 -4.27
C GLN A 9 -16.51 -13.41 -3.65
N THR A 10 -17.53 -13.24 -4.48
CA THR A 10 -18.92 -13.40 -4.03
C THR A 10 -19.19 -14.87 -3.70
N ARG A 11 -20.26 -15.17 -2.95
CA ARG A 11 -20.72 -16.56 -2.79
C ARG A 11 -21.23 -17.22 -4.08
N TYR A 12 -21.42 -16.45 -5.16
CA TYR A 12 -22.02 -16.91 -6.40
C TYR A 12 -20.93 -17.32 -7.39
N THR A 13 -20.71 -18.63 -7.53
CA THR A 13 -19.65 -19.19 -8.38
C THR A 13 -19.75 -18.72 -9.84
N GLU A 14 -20.96 -18.58 -10.39
CA GLU A 14 -21.17 -18.09 -11.77
C GLU A 14 -20.68 -16.65 -11.96
N ILE A 15 -20.95 -15.76 -10.99
CA ILE A 15 -20.45 -14.38 -11.03
C ILE A 15 -18.93 -14.38 -11.00
N ASN A 16 -18.33 -15.15 -10.07
CA ASN A 16 -16.88 -15.21 -9.95
C ASN A 16 -16.20 -15.75 -11.23
N GLN A 17 -16.81 -16.74 -11.89
CA GLN A 17 -16.32 -17.28 -13.16
C GLN A 17 -16.36 -16.23 -14.28
N LEU A 18 -17.45 -15.48 -14.41
CA LEU A 18 -17.57 -14.41 -15.39
C LEU A 18 -16.55 -13.29 -15.14
N VAL A 19 -16.31 -12.94 -13.88
CA VAL A 19 -15.30 -11.94 -13.50
C VAL A 19 -13.89 -12.45 -13.82
N GLN A 20 -13.59 -13.71 -13.51
CA GLN A 20 -12.30 -14.31 -13.82
C GLN A 20 -12.05 -14.40 -15.34
N SER A 21 -13.07 -14.67 -16.13
CA SER A 21 -12.98 -14.73 -17.60
C SER A 21 -13.03 -13.36 -18.29
N GLY A 22 -13.18 -12.26 -17.53
CA GLY A 22 -13.26 -10.90 -18.08
C GLY A 22 -14.61 -10.52 -18.69
N GLU A 23 -15.66 -11.31 -18.47
CA GLU A 23 -17.02 -11.11 -19.00
C GLU A 23 -17.82 -10.15 -18.09
N PHE A 24 -17.32 -8.92 -17.96
CA PHE A 24 -17.79 -7.97 -16.96
C PHE A 24 -19.22 -7.52 -17.18
N LYS A 25 -19.66 -7.33 -18.44
CA LYS A 25 -21.06 -7.00 -18.73
C LYS A 25 -22.03 -8.07 -18.23
N LYS A 26 -21.74 -9.33 -18.54
CA LYS A 26 -22.55 -10.48 -18.10
C LYS A 26 -22.53 -10.60 -16.58
N ALA A 27 -21.37 -10.40 -15.95
CA ALA A 27 -21.26 -10.40 -14.49
C ALA A 27 -22.12 -9.30 -13.87
N THR A 28 -22.05 -8.07 -14.37
CA THR A 28 -22.87 -6.94 -13.90
C THR A 28 -24.37 -7.20 -14.08
N GLU A 29 -24.79 -7.72 -15.24
CA GLU A 29 -26.19 -8.08 -15.51
C GLU A 29 -26.70 -9.14 -14.52
N LEU A 30 -25.91 -10.21 -14.30
CA LEU A 30 -26.26 -11.26 -13.35
C LEU A 30 -26.33 -10.72 -11.90
N ILE A 31 -25.41 -9.83 -11.51
CA ILE A 31 -25.49 -9.16 -10.21
C ILE A 31 -26.79 -8.35 -10.09
N ASP A 32 -27.16 -7.60 -11.11
CA ASP A 32 -28.41 -6.81 -11.12
C ASP A 32 -29.67 -7.67 -11.04
N GLU A 33 -29.65 -8.86 -11.64
CA GLU A 33 -30.72 -9.84 -11.49
C GLU A 33 -30.80 -10.38 -10.06
N LYS A 34 -29.66 -10.76 -9.45
CA LYS A 34 -29.61 -11.24 -8.06
C LYS A 34 -30.10 -10.20 -7.07
N LEU A 35 -29.67 -8.95 -7.22
CA LEU A 35 -30.10 -7.84 -6.37
C LEU A 35 -31.61 -7.56 -6.45
N LYS A 36 -32.29 -7.94 -7.54
CA LYS A 36 -33.75 -7.76 -7.71
C LYS A 36 -34.57 -8.98 -7.26
N SER A 37 -33.99 -10.18 -7.31
CA SER A 37 -34.74 -11.44 -7.22
C SER A 37 -34.62 -12.16 -5.89
N ASP A 38 -33.55 -11.91 -5.12
CA ASP A 38 -33.25 -12.64 -3.90
C ASP A 38 -33.67 -11.86 -2.63
N GLN A 39 -34.11 -12.58 -1.59
CA GLN A 39 -34.12 -12.05 -0.22
C GLN A 39 -32.70 -12.05 0.34
N LEU A 40 -31.93 -11.04 -0.06
CA LEU A 40 -30.54 -10.87 0.37
C LEU A 40 -30.47 -10.19 1.73
N SER A 41 -29.52 -10.63 2.54
CA SER A 41 -29.06 -9.88 3.71
C SER A 41 -28.36 -8.59 3.31
N SER A 42 -28.23 -7.64 4.25
CA SER A 42 -27.51 -6.39 4.01
C SER A 42 -26.05 -6.61 3.58
N ASP A 43 -25.40 -7.65 4.11
CA ASP A 43 -24.02 -7.98 3.78
C ASP A 43 -23.89 -8.49 2.34
N GLU A 44 -24.80 -9.36 1.90
CA GLU A 44 -24.81 -9.87 0.53
C GLU A 44 -25.12 -8.76 -0.49
N ILE A 45 -26.00 -7.83 -0.14
CA ILE A 45 -26.26 -6.63 -0.96
C ILE A 45 -24.98 -5.80 -1.07
N PHE A 46 -24.30 -5.57 0.05
CA PHE A 46 -23.04 -4.82 0.07
C PHE A 46 -21.95 -5.49 -0.76
N GLU A 47 -21.75 -6.80 -0.60
CA GLU A 47 -20.77 -7.58 -1.38
C GLU A 47 -21.04 -7.50 -2.89
N LEU A 48 -22.30 -7.70 -3.31
CA LEU A 48 -22.68 -7.63 -4.72
C LEU A 48 -22.54 -6.21 -5.30
N GLN A 49 -22.91 -5.18 -4.53
CA GLN A 49 -22.74 -3.78 -4.94
C GLN A 49 -21.27 -3.41 -5.06
N PHE A 50 -20.44 -3.83 -4.10
CA PHE A 50 -19.01 -3.63 -4.15
C PHE A 50 -18.39 -4.37 -5.33
N GLU A 51 -18.83 -5.60 -5.63
CA GLU A 51 -18.32 -6.36 -6.77
C GLU A 51 -18.56 -5.61 -8.08
N LYS A 52 -19.75 -5.04 -8.29
CA LYS A 52 -20.01 -4.16 -9.44
C LYS A 52 -19.05 -2.98 -9.49
N GLU A 53 -18.84 -2.30 -8.36
CA GLU A 53 -17.91 -1.18 -8.28
C GLU A 53 -16.48 -1.61 -8.60
N ARG A 54 -16.04 -2.75 -8.07
CA ARG A 54 -14.72 -3.34 -8.33
C ARG A 54 -14.52 -3.62 -9.82
N LEU A 55 -15.53 -4.11 -10.55
CA LEU A 55 -15.42 -4.29 -12.01
C LEU A 55 -15.19 -2.96 -12.74
N ASP A 56 -15.86 -1.89 -12.31
CA ASP A 56 -15.65 -0.56 -12.89
C ASP A 56 -14.31 0.06 -12.48
N ARG A 57 -13.80 -0.24 -11.28
CA ARG A 57 -12.45 0.14 -10.84
C ARG A 57 -11.38 -0.61 -11.65
N ILE A 58 -11.57 -1.90 -11.95
CA ILE A 58 -10.68 -2.67 -12.83
C ILE A 58 -10.64 -2.05 -14.23
N LYS A 59 -11.77 -1.58 -14.78
CA LYS A 59 -11.77 -0.87 -16.08
C LYS A 59 -10.97 0.44 -16.02
N LYS A 60 -10.92 1.12 -14.87
CA LYS A 60 -10.08 2.32 -14.68
C LYS A 60 -8.59 1.95 -14.61
N ASP A 61 -8.25 0.83 -13.97
CA ASP A 61 -6.87 0.31 -13.96
C ASP A 61 -6.42 -0.10 -15.36
N PHE A 62 -7.25 -0.83 -16.11
CA PHE A 62 -6.95 -1.37 -17.45
C PHE A 62 -7.61 -0.53 -18.54
N ASN A 63 -7.00 0.61 -18.86
CA ASN A 63 -7.56 1.62 -19.76
C ASN A 63 -6.69 1.97 -20.97
N LYS A 64 -5.57 1.25 -21.19
CA LYS A 64 -4.66 1.52 -22.31
C LYS A 64 -4.83 0.54 -23.44
N THR A 65 -4.69 1.02 -24.66
CA THR A 65 -4.68 0.22 -25.89
C THR A 65 -3.25 -0.16 -26.29
N ALA A 66 -3.10 -1.06 -27.25
CA ALA A 66 -1.78 -1.36 -27.83
C ALA A 66 -1.14 -0.11 -28.45
N GLU A 67 -1.93 0.77 -29.07
CA GLU A 67 -1.46 2.04 -29.64
C GLU A 67 -0.87 2.96 -28.55
N ASP A 68 -1.52 3.06 -27.39
CA ASP A 68 -1.02 3.85 -26.26
C ASP A 68 0.34 3.32 -25.76
N VAL A 69 0.48 2.00 -25.64
CA VAL A 69 1.73 1.35 -25.23
C VAL A 69 2.82 1.59 -26.27
N LEU A 70 2.53 1.36 -27.56
CA LEU A 70 3.48 1.58 -28.64
C LEU A 70 3.95 3.03 -28.68
N LYS A 71 3.03 4.00 -28.51
CA LYS A 71 3.38 5.43 -28.47
C LYS A 71 4.41 5.75 -27.39
N PHE A 72 4.31 5.14 -26.22
CA PHE A 72 5.28 5.33 -25.13
C PHE A 72 6.62 4.61 -25.43
N VAL A 73 6.55 3.34 -25.83
CA VAL A 73 7.72 2.48 -26.02
C VAL A 73 8.55 2.88 -27.25
N ASN A 74 7.92 3.48 -28.27
CA ASN A 74 8.57 3.90 -29.52
C ASN A 74 9.73 4.89 -29.29
N LYS A 75 9.70 5.66 -28.19
CA LYS A 75 10.85 6.50 -27.78
C LYS A 75 12.13 5.66 -27.61
N TYR A 76 12.02 4.45 -27.08
CA TYR A 76 13.15 3.57 -26.74
C TYR A 76 13.39 2.49 -27.78
N TYR A 77 12.34 2.11 -28.52
CA TYR A 77 12.38 1.12 -29.59
C TYR A 77 11.69 1.67 -30.86
N PRO A 78 12.39 2.46 -31.69
CA PRO A 78 11.80 3.20 -32.82
C PRO A 78 11.12 2.38 -33.93
N ALA A 79 11.26 1.05 -33.91
CA ALA A 79 10.70 0.12 -34.89
C ALA A 79 9.77 -0.93 -34.26
N VAL A 80 9.40 -0.76 -32.99
CA VAL A 80 8.51 -1.68 -32.27
C VAL A 80 7.13 -1.70 -32.91
N LYS A 81 6.58 -2.89 -33.11
CA LYS A 81 5.23 -3.12 -33.63
C LYS A 81 4.40 -3.86 -32.60
N GLU A 82 3.09 -3.88 -32.81
CA GLU A 82 2.15 -4.55 -31.90
C GLU A 82 2.52 -6.02 -31.64
N LYS A 83 2.97 -6.75 -32.66
CA LYS A 83 3.43 -8.14 -32.51
C LYS A 83 4.64 -8.27 -31.58
N ASP A 84 5.48 -7.25 -31.49
CA ASP A 84 6.66 -7.28 -30.62
C ASP A 84 6.28 -7.12 -29.14
N LEU A 85 5.07 -6.60 -28.84
CA LEU A 85 4.54 -6.54 -27.48
C LEU A 85 4.29 -7.93 -26.90
N GLU A 86 3.98 -8.93 -27.73
CA GLU A 86 3.70 -10.32 -27.29
C GLU A 86 4.84 -10.89 -26.45
N LYS A 87 6.10 -10.48 -26.70
CA LYS A 87 7.24 -10.92 -25.88
C LYS A 87 7.06 -10.47 -24.42
N TRP A 88 6.79 -9.18 -24.22
CA TRP A 88 6.63 -8.58 -22.90
C TRP A 88 5.29 -8.95 -22.24
N GLU A 89 4.28 -9.26 -23.03
CA GLU A 89 3.03 -9.86 -22.53
C GLU A 89 3.29 -11.25 -21.94
N ASN A 90 4.01 -12.11 -22.66
CA ASN A 90 4.24 -13.50 -22.28
C ASN A 90 5.22 -13.64 -21.10
N ASP A 91 6.20 -12.74 -20.97
CA ASP A 91 7.13 -12.74 -19.83
C ASP A 91 6.58 -12.01 -18.59
N GLY A 92 5.39 -11.39 -18.70
CA GLY A 92 4.71 -10.68 -17.61
C GLY A 92 5.16 -9.23 -17.42
N SER A 93 6.12 -8.73 -18.22
CA SER A 93 6.61 -7.35 -18.11
C SER A 93 5.61 -6.29 -18.61
N LEU A 94 4.55 -6.72 -19.31
CA LEU A 94 3.50 -5.85 -19.82
C LEU A 94 2.14 -6.41 -19.41
N GLU A 95 1.65 -5.97 -18.24
CA GLU A 95 0.39 -6.43 -17.67
C GLU A 95 -0.81 -5.99 -18.53
N PHE A 96 -1.70 -6.94 -18.84
CA PHE A 96 -2.93 -6.72 -19.59
C PHE A 96 -4.07 -7.59 -19.07
N LYS A 97 -5.29 -7.25 -19.48
CA LYS A 97 -6.50 -8.02 -19.20
C LYS A 97 -7.43 -7.99 -20.41
N PHE A 98 -8.14 -9.10 -20.64
CA PHE A 98 -9.30 -9.09 -21.53
C PHE A 98 -10.54 -8.67 -20.73
N ILE A 99 -11.25 -7.66 -21.22
CA ILE A 99 -12.51 -7.17 -20.65
C ILE A 99 -13.54 -7.11 -21.78
N ASP A 100 -14.61 -7.88 -21.65
CA ASP A 100 -15.69 -8.04 -22.63
C ASP A 100 -15.16 -8.32 -24.05
N GLY A 101 -14.19 -9.25 -24.16
CA GLY A 101 -13.59 -9.67 -25.42
C GLY A 101 -12.54 -8.71 -26.00
N LYS A 102 -12.24 -7.58 -25.34
CA LYS A 102 -11.21 -6.62 -25.77
C LYS A 102 -9.99 -6.64 -24.83
N LYS A 103 -8.79 -6.66 -25.40
CA LYS A 103 -7.53 -6.53 -24.65
C LYS A 103 -7.32 -5.08 -24.21
N TRP A 104 -6.97 -4.89 -22.94
CA TRP A 104 -6.61 -3.62 -22.32
C TRP A 104 -5.34 -3.79 -21.51
N TYR A 105 -4.42 -2.85 -21.62
CA TYR A 105 -3.21 -2.81 -20.81
C TYR A 105 -3.47 -2.00 -19.54
N PHE A 106 -2.79 -2.41 -18.48
CA PHE A 106 -2.77 -1.64 -17.25
C PHE A 106 -2.24 -0.22 -17.51
N SER A 107 -2.81 0.77 -16.82
CA SER A 107 -2.54 2.20 -17.03
C SER A 107 -1.07 2.58 -16.92
N ARG A 108 -0.30 1.84 -16.11
CA ARG A 108 1.16 2.01 -15.93
C ARG A 108 1.99 0.90 -16.58
N ALA A 109 1.40 0.01 -17.39
CA ALA A 109 2.11 -1.13 -17.99
C ALA A 109 3.35 -0.69 -18.78
N ALA A 110 3.22 0.33 -19.64
CA ALA A 110 4.31 0.80 -20.47
C ALA A 110 5.48 1.42 -19.67
N SER A 111 5.21 2.13 -18.58
CA SER A 111 6.28 2.67 -17.72
C SER A 111 6.88 1.59 -16.82
N ASN A 112 6.05 0.67 -16.31
CA ASN A 112 6.50 -0.47 -15.50
C ASN A 112 7.40 -1.43 -16.28
N LEU A 113 7.17 -1.62 -17.59
CA LEU A 113 8.05 -2.41 -18.46
C LEU A 113 9.52 -2.04 -18.26
N PHE A 114 9.84 -0.75 -18.22
CA PHE A 114 11.21 -0.24 -18.04
C PHE A 114 11.74 -0.30 -16.61
N ARG A 115 10.89 -0.66 -15.63
CA ARG A 115 11.28 -0.90 -14.24
C ARG A 115 11.55 -2.38 -13.98
N ILE A 116 10.74 -3.25 -14.56
CA ILE A 116 10.73 -4.70 -14.26
C ILE A 116 11.52 -5.54 -15.26
N ASN A 117 11.52 -5.18 -16.55
CA ASN A 117 12.26 -5.94 -17.56
C ASN A 117 13.71 -5.44 -17.65
N THR A 118 14.66 -6.34 -17.38
CA THR A 118 16.09 -5.99 -17.36
C THR A 118 16.60 -5.47 -18.70
N GLU A 119 16.15 -6.05 -19.83
CA GLU A 119 16.55 -5.59 -21.17
C GLU A 119 15.98 -4.20 -21.48
N ALA A 120 14.70 -3.97 -21.13
CA ALA A 120 14.05 -2.68 -21.32
C ALA A 120 14.68 -1.60 -20.45
N LYS A 121 14.94 -1.89 -19.17
CA LYS A 121 15.64 -0.97 -18.25
C LYS A 121 16.99 -0.54 -18.82
N ALA A 122 17.82 -1.51 -19.22
CA ALA A 122 19.12 -1.22 -19.83
C ALA A 122 19.00 -0.43 -21.14
N GLN A 123 17.96 -0.66 -21.94
CA GLN A 123 17.70 0.13 -23.14
C GLN A 123 17.31 1.57 -22.81
N LYS A 124 16.45 1.78 -21.80
CA LYS A 124 16.09 3.12 -21.34
C LYS A 124 17.30 3.89 -20.84
N GLU A 125 18.17 3.26 -20.05
CA GLU A 125 19.42 3.87 -19.57
C GLU A 125 20.39 4.24 -20.71
N LYS A 126 20.45 3.45 -21.79
CA LYS A 126 21.25 3.82 -22.98
C LYS A 126 20.72 5.07 -23.69
N VAL A 127 19.41 5.28 -23.68
CA VAL A 127 18.75 6.39 -24.39
C VAL A 127 18.68 7.65 -23.52
N ASP A 128 18.25 7.53 -22.27
CA ASP A 128 18.06 8.66 -21.36
C ASP A 128 19.32 8.98 -20.53
N GLY A 129 20.28 8.05 -20.47
CA GLY A 129 21.40 8.08 -19.52
C GLY A 129 21.05 7.39 -18.19
N PHE A 130 22.07 6.96 -17.45
CA PHE A 130 21.89 6.46 -16.09
C PHE A 130 21.61 7.64 -15.15
N GLN A 131 20.55 7.52 -14.37
CA GLN A 131 20.22 8.44 -13.29
C GLN A 131 20.02 7.63 -12.02
N LYS A 132 20.77 7.99 -10.98
CA LYS A 132 20.57 7.41 -9.66
C LYS A 132 19.27 7.93 -9.08
N ASP A 133 18.55 7.05 -8.39
CA ASP A 133 17.34 7.44 -7.69
C ASP A 133 17.68 8.47 -6.58
N PRO A 134 16.94 9.60 -6.48
CA PRO A 134 17.20 10.61 -5.45
C PRO A 134 17.10 10.07 -4.03
N LEU A 135 16.17 9.14 -3.77
CA LEU A 135 16.02 8.52 -2.47
C LEU A 135 17.22 7.63 -2.16
N ASP A 136 17.67 6.79 -3.10
CA ASP A 136 18.86 5.95 -2.92
C ASP A 136 20.09 6.82 -2.57
N ALA A 137 20.28 7.92 -3.30
CA ALA A 137 21.38 8.86 -3.05
C ALA A 137 21.27 9.53 -1.66
N PHE A 138 20.06 9.87 -1.22
CA PHE A 138 19.81 10.43 0.11
C PHE A 138 20.14 9.41 1.20
N LEU A 139 19.65 8.18 1.09
CA LEU A 139 19.80 7.13 2.10
C LEU A 139 21.25 6.71 2.30
N GLU A 140 22.02 6.59 1.21
CA GLU A 140 23.46 6.28 1.27
C GLU A 140 24.29 7.33 2.01
N ASP A 141 23.88 8.60 1.97
CA ASP A 141 24.53 9.68 2.72
C ASP A 141 24.00 9.80 4.16
N TYR A 142 22.70 9.57 4.35
CA TYR A 142 22.01 9.81 5.62
C TYR A 142 22.21 8.68 6.64
N ILE A 143 22.05 7.42 6.22
CA ILE A 143 22.04 6.26 7.13
C ILE A 143 23.34 6.11 7.93
N PRO A 144 24.55 6.24 7.36
CA PRO A 144 25.79 6.15 8.14
C PRO A 144 25.82 7.17 9.28
N LYS A 145 25.34 8.40 9.06
CA LYS A 145 25.30 9.47 10.07
C LYS A 145 24.34 9.15 11.21
N VAL A 146 23.21 8.51 10.89
CA VAL A 146 22.21 8.08 11.88
C VAL A 146 22.78 6.98 12.78
N LEU A 147 23.43 5.99 12.18
CA LEU A 147 24.05 4.89 12.92
C LEU A 147 25.18 5.40 13.82
N ASP A 148 26.05 6.29 13.31
CA ASP A 148 27.11 6.92 14.10
C ASP A 148 26.54 7.72 15.27
N GLU A 149 25.46 8.47 15.07
CA GLU A 149 24.82 9.23 16.15
C GLU A 149 24.26 8.30 17.23
N SER A 150 23.51 7.26 16.84
CA SER A 150 22.96 6.28 17.79
C SER A 150 24.05 5.60 18.61
N ALA A 151 25.15 5.19 17.95
CA ALA A 151 26.28 4.55 18.62
C ALA A 151 26.98 5.50 19.60
N ASN A 152 27.19 6.77 19.22
CA ASN A 152 27.86 7.76 20.05
C ASN A 152 27.00 8.21 21.25
N ALA A 153 25.69 8.38 21.04
CA ALA A 153 24.74 8.76 22.09
C ALA A 153 24.37 7.57 22.99
N GLN A 154 24.55 6.34 22.51
CA GLN A 154 24.06 5.11 23.14
C GLN A 154 22.53 5.11 23.32
N GLU A 155 21.82 5.68 22.33
CA GLU A 155 20.36 5.82 22.31
C GLU A 155 19.80 5.23 21.02
N SER A 156 18.63 4.57 21.11
CA SER A 156 17.92 4.05 19.93
C SER A 156 17.11 5.12 19.20
N LEU A 157 16.71 6.20 19.89
CA LEU A 157 15.93 7.30 19.33
C LEU A 157 16.80 8.54 19.19
N VAL A 158 17.16 8.92 17.96
CA VAL A 158 18.11 10.01 17.71
C VAL A 158 17.66 10.97 16.62
N LYS A 159 18.20 12.20 16.66
CA LYS A 159 17.99 13.29 15.69
C LYS A 159 16.52 13.45 15.27
N PRO A 160 15.64 13.91 16.17
CA PRO A 160 14.27 14.17 15.79
C PRO A 160 14.16 15.21 14.69
N VAL A 161 13.20 15.02 13.80
CA VAL A 161 12.78 15.98 12.77
C VAL A 161 11.33 16.34 13.05
N THR A 162 11.03 17.63 13.08
CA THR A 162 9.65 18.11 13.21
C THR A 162 9.13 18.55 11.86
N PHE A 163 8.01 17.98 11.46
CA PHE A 163 7.32 18.28 10.22
C PHE A 163 6.10 19.13 10.49
N LYS A 164 5.88 20.17 9.68
CA LYS A 164 4.57 20.81 9.54
C LYS A 164 3.99 20.39 8.21
N LEU A 165 2.81 19.76 8.27
CA LEU A 165 2.15 19.10 7.15
C LEU A 165 0.88 19.86 6.81
N ASN A 166 0.71 20.25 5.55
CA ASN A 166 -0.53 20.83 5.03
C ASN A 166 -1.15 19.85 4.04
N TYR A 167 -2.24 19.20 4.44
CA TYR A 167 -2.89 18.15 3.67
C TYR A 167 -4.23 18.63 3.13
N THR A 168 -4.42 18.56 1.83
CA THR A 168 -5.63 19.03 1.15
C THR A 168 -6.23 17.95 0.29
N VAL A 169 -7.55 17.78 0.35
CA VAL A 169 -8.37 16.98 -0.57
C VAL A 169 -9.31 17.93 -1.31
N THR A 170 -9.35 17.82 -2.63
CA THR A 170 -10.16 18.67 -3.50
C THR A 170 -11.10 17.80 -4.32
N VAL A 171 -12.41 17.90 -4.04
CA VAL A 171 -13.45 17.27 -4.85
C VAL A 171 -13.74 18.13 -6.07
N ASP A 172 -13.78 17.50 -7.23
CA ASP A 172 -14.04 18.18 -8.51
C ASP A 172 -15.38 18.92 -8.49
N ALA A 173 -15.40 20.08 -9.15
CA ALA A 173 -16.64 20.83 -9.34
C ALA A 173 -17.70 19.96 -10.01
N ASN A 174 -18.92 19.99 -9.48
CA ASN A 174 -20.07 19.23 -9.98
C ASN A 174 -19.94 17.70 -9.92
N ALA A 175 -18.93 17.13 -9.24
CA ALA A 175 -18.87 15.68 -8.98
C ALA A 175 -20.01 15.22 -8.06
N VAL A 176 -20.52 16.13 -7.23
CA VAL A 176 -21.65 15.92 -6.32
C VAL A 176 -22.69 17.01 -6.59
N PRO A 177 -24.01 16.68 -6.57
CA PRO A 177 -25.05 17.67 -6.81
C PRO A 177 -25.02 18.84 -5.81
N ASP A 178 -25.42 20.02 -6.28
CA ASP A 178 -25.47 21.24 -5.48
C ASP A 178 -26.28 21.06 -4.18
N GLY A 179 -25.70 21.50 -3.06
CA GLY A 179 -26.30 21.42 -1.73
C GLY A 179 -26.19 20.06 -1.02
N GLU A 180 -25.74 19.01 -1.71
CA GLU A 180 -25.52 17.69 -1.08
C GLU A 180 -24.32 17.69 -0.15
N ILE A 181 -24.43 16.95 0.95
CA ILE A 181 -23.35 16.86 1.94
C ILE A 181 -22.33 15.81 1.52
N ILE A 182 -21.09 16.25 1.35
CA ILE A 182 -19.92 15.40 1.21
C ILE A 182 -19.32 15.17 2.59
N LYS A 183 -19.16 13.90 2.94
CA LYS A 183 -18.42 13.44 4.10
C LYS A 183 -16.99 13.11 3.69
N CYS A 184 -16.00 13.56 4.46
CA CYS A 184 -14.60 13.36 4.18
C CYS A 184 -13.88 12.82 5.43
N TRP A 185 -13.04 11.80 5.23
CA TRP A 185 -12.12 11.27 6.22
C TRP A 185 -10.70 11.53 5.72
N LEU A 186 -9.95 12.36 6.44
CA LEU A 186 -8.53 12.59 6.18
C LEU A 186 -7.67 11.68 7.06
N PRO A 187 -6.52 11.18 6.57
CA PRO A 187 -5.62 10.35 7.37
C PRO A 187 -5.00 11.15 8.52
N PHE A 188 -5.09 10.67 9.76
CA PHE A 188 -4.60 11.38 10.94
C PHE A 188 -3.54 10.54 11.68
N PRO A 189 -2.40 11.13 12.10
CA PRO A 189 -1.29 10.37 12.69
C PRO A 189 -1.65 9.56 13.94
N ARG A 190 -1.05 8.38 14.07
CA ARG A 190 -1.18 7.49 15.23
C ARG A 190 -0.34 8.00 16.39
N GLU A 191 -0.89 7.94 17.60
CA GLU A 191 -0.16 8.21 18.84
C GLU A 191 0.30 6.91 19.51
N GLY A 192 1.24 7.00 20.46
CA GLY A 192 1.70 5.88 21.28
C GLY A 192 2.92 5.13 20.73
N HIS A 193 3.50 5.62 19.64
CA HIS A 193 4.78 5.14 19.11
C HIS A 193 5.92 5.97 19.66
N GLN A 194 6.98 5.33 20.16
CA GLN A 194 8.08 6.05 20.81
C GLN A 194 8.79 7.01 19.84
N ARG A 195 8.89 6.64 18.56
CA ARG A 195 9.53 7.44 17.53
C ARG A 195 8.65 8.52 16.89
N GLN A 196 7.36 8.63 17.25
CA GLN A 196 6.43 9.61 16.69
C GLN A 196 5.67 10.31 17.82
N THR A 197 6.03 11.56 18.08
CA THR A 197 5.57 12.34 19.23
C THR A 197 5.07 13.72 18.81
N ASP A 198 4.55 14.48 19.78
CA ASP A 198 4.20 15.89 19.64
C ASP A 198 3.23 16.19 18.48
N ILE A 199 2.30 15.26 18.23
CA ILE A 199 1.26 15.39 17.22
C ILE A 199 0.31 16.52 17.63
N LYS A 200 0.26 17.58 16.82
CA LYS A 200 -0.62 18.74 17.04
C LYS A 200 -1.43 19.01 15.79
N LEU A 201 -2.74 19.17 15.96
CA LEU A 201 -3.61 19.74 14.95
C LEU A 201 -3.56 21.26 15.04
N LEU A 202 -2.99 21.91 14.02
CA LEU A 202 -2.81 23.36 13.99
C LEU A 202 -4.01 24.09 13.38
N ALA A 203 -4.59 23.53 12.33
CA ALA A 203 -5.74 24.09 11.64
C ALA A 203 -6.56 23.03 10.92
N VAL A 204 -7.85 23.30 10.75
CA VAL A 204 -8.78 22.57 9.89
C VAL A 204 -9.61 23.59 9.16
N ASN A 205 -9.90 23.39 7.87
CA ASN A 205 -10.76 24.32 7.13
C ASN A 205 -12.26 24.07 7.38
N SER A 206 -12.64 23.67 8.59
CA SER A 206 -14.00 23.37 9.03
C SER A 206 -14.13 23.68 10.51
N ASP A 207 -15.22 24.32 10.92
CA ASP A 207 -15.53 24.57 12.33
C ASP A 207 -15.98 23.29 13.06
N GLU A 208 -16.55 22.34 12.32
CA GLU A 208 -17.00 21.05 12.83
C GLU A 208 -16.13 19.93 12.24
N TYR A 209 -15.46 19.19 13.12
CA TYR A 209 -14.69 17.99 12.77
C TYR A 209 -14.65 17.01 13.95
N VAL A 210 -14.33 15.76 13.66
CA VAL A 210 -14.18 14.68 14.64
C VAL A 210 -12.87 13.96 14.39
N ILE A 211 -12.00 13.90 15.39
CA ILE A 211 -10.79 13.07 15.34
C ILE A 211 -11.15 11.71 15.95
N ALA A 212 -10.88 10.62 15.24
CA ALA A 212 -11.08 9.29 15.75
C ALA A 212 -10.17 9.01 16.97
N SER A 213 -10.67 8.20 17.92
CA SER A 213 -9.86 7.69 19.02
C SER A 213 -8.62 6.98 18.49
N ASN A 214 -7.51 7.05 19.24
CA ASN A 214 -6.30 6.30 18.96
C ASN A 214 -6.49 4.76 19.13
N ASP A 215 -7.68 4.27 19.46
CA ASP A 215 -8.03 2.85 19.33
C ASP A 215 -8.32 2.42 17.88
N ASN A 216 -8.56 3.36 16.97
CA ASN A 216 -8.84 3.08 15.55
C ASN A 216 -7.52 2.91 14.78
N PRO A 217 -7.13 1.70 14.35
CA PRO A 217 -5.81 1.49 13.75
C PRO A 217 -5.60 2.23 12.44
N GLN A 218 -6.69 2.64 11.77
CA GLN A 218 -6.68 3.62 10.68
C GLN A 218 -7.39 4.87 11.20
N ARG A 219 -6.60 5.82 11.72
CA ARG A 219 -7.12 6.97 12.46
C ARG A 219 -7.44 8.10 11.48
N THR A 220 -8.58 8.74 11.72
CA THR A 220 -9.15 9.71 10.79
C THR A 220 -9.37 11.06 11.47
N LEU A 221 -9.30 12.12 10.67
CA LEU A 221 -9.97 13.38 10.94
C LEU A 221 -11.16 13.48 9.99
N PHE A 222 -12.36 13.44 10.55
CA PHE A 222 -13.61 13.47 9.81
C PHE A 222 -14.21 14.87 9.78
N MET A 223 -14.71 15.29 8.62
CA MET A 223 -15.44 16.55 8.45
C MET A 223 -16.48 16.43 7.32
N GLN A 224 -17.40 17.39 7.24
CA GLN A 224 -18.45 17.41 6.23
C GLN A 224 -18.65 18.82 5.65
N LYS A 225 -18.95 18.91 4.36
CA LYS A 225 -19.26 20.17 3.68
C LYS A 225 -20.31 19.98 2.59
N PRO A 226 -21.17 20.98 2.34
CA PRO A 226 -22.04 20.97 1.18
C PRO A 226 -21.23 21.17 -0.10
N ALA A 227 -21.57 20.41 -1.15
CA ALA A 227 -21.11 20.69 -2.50
C ALA A 227 -21.76 21.98 -3.01
N MET A 228 -21.00 22.78 -3.76
CA MET A 228 -21.48 24.01 -4.38
C MET A 228 -21.39 23.91 -5.89
N LYS A 229 -22.45 24.32 -6.57
CA LYS A 229 -22.50 24.33 -8.03
C LYS A 229 -21.29 25.07 -8.63
N ASP A 230 -20.67 24.45 -9.63
CA ASP A 230 -19.54 24.98 -10.41
C ASP A 230 -18.30 25.34 -9.57
N GLN A 231 -18.20 24.83 -8.33
CA GLN A 231 -17.05 25.04 -7.46
C GLN A 231 -16.54 23.71 -6.90
N PRO A 232 -15.21 23.52 -6.79
CA PRO A 232 -14.66 22.37 -6.09
C PRO A 232 -14.95 22.46 -4.60
N THR A 233 -15.07 21.31 -3.93
CA THR A 233 -15.19 21.25 -2.46
C THR A 233 -13.86 20.88 -1.85
N ILE A 234 -13.31 21.75 -1.01
CA ILE A 234 -11.97 21.60 -0.44
C ILE A 234 -12.05 21.19 1.04
N PHE A 235 -11.38 20.11 1.39
CA PHE A 235 -11.14 19.66 2.76
C PHE A 235 -9.65 19.78 3.07
N ASN A 236 -9.31 20.31 4.25
CA ASN A 236 -7.92 20.59 4.58
C ASN A 236 -7.66 20.48 6.08
N MET A 237 -6.47 20.00 6.43
CA MET A 237 -5.92 20.04 7.77
C MET A 237 -4.44 20.42 7.74
N VAL A 238 -3.98 21.07 8.81
CA VAL A 238 -2.57 21.38 9.05
C VAL A 238 -2.14 20.73 10.36
N LEU A 239 -1.08 19.92 10.29
CA LEU A 239 -0.54 19.17 11.42
C LEU A 239 0.90 19.56 11.70
N GLU A 240 1.34 19.36 12.94
CA GLU A 240 2.75 19.27 13.31
C GLU A 240 3.01 17.91 13.96
N VAL A 241 4.11 17.24 13.59
CA VAL A 241 4.51 15.94 14.15
C VAL A 241 6.03 15.91 14.27
N THR A 242 6.54 15.36 15.36
CA THR A 242 7.97 15.13 15.56
C THR A 242 8.27 13.63 15.45
N ASN A 243 9.16 13.25 14.54
CA ASN A 243 9.61 11.86 14.42
C ASN A 243 11.11 11.74 14.70
N TYR A 244 11.49 10.61 15.27
CA TYR A 244 12.88 10.24 15.53
C TYR A 244 13.35 9.18 14.55
N ASN A 245 14.67 9.14 14.30
CA ASN A 245 15.28 7.90 13.83
C ASN A 245 15.11 6.86 14.94
N GLU A 246 14.73 5.65 14.58
CA GLU A 246 14.74 4.50 15.49
C GLU A 246 15.78 3.49 15.00
N VAL A 247 16.85 3.34 15.76
CA VAL A 247 17.97 2.44 15.47
C VAL A 247 17.97 1.31 16.48
N ASN A 248 17.82 0.08 15.99
CA ASN A 248 17.80 -1.12 16.83
C ASN A 248 18.96 -2.05 16.48
N LEU A 249 19.87 -2.26 17.43
CA LEU A 249 20.91 -3.28 17.32
C LEU A 249 20.34 -4.66 17.69
N ILE A 250 20.01 -5.45 16.68
CA ILE A 250 19.41 -6.78 16.86
C ILE A 250 20.50 -7.86 16.80
N LEU A 251 20.82 -8.42 17.97
CA LEU A 251 21.69 -9.59 18.09
C LEU A 251 20.85 -10.88 18.06
N PRO A 252 21.01 -11.75 17.04
CA PRO A 252 20.20 -12.96 16.86
C PRO A 252 20.22 -13.89 18.08
N ASP A 253 21.37 -14.01 18.74
CA ASP A 253 21.58 -14.91 19.88
C ASP A 253 20.85 -14.44 21.16
N LEU A 254 20.42 -13.18 21.21
CA LEU A 254 19.67 -12.63 22.35
C LEU A 254 18.15 -12.74 22.17
N ILE A 255 17.68 -13.19 20.99
CA ILE A 255 16.25 -13.38 20.76
C ILE A 255 15.77 -14.60 21.55
N LYS A 256 14.74 -14.37 22.36
CA LYS A 256 14.18 -15.41 23.23
C LYS A 256 13.19 -16.31 22.46
N PRO A 257 12.91 -17.52 22.96
CA PRO A 257 11.83 -18.33 22.41
C PRO A 257 10.47 -17.65 22.56
N TYR A 258 9.66 -17.64 21.51
CA TYR A 258 8.30 -17.09 21.58
C TYR A 258 7.39 -17.85 22.56
N ASN A 259 6.58 -17.11 23.31
CA ASN A 259 5.41 -17.67 23.97
C ASN A 259 4.29 -17.89 22.95
N LYS A 260 4.23 -19.11 22.39
CA LYS A 260 3.24 -19.49 21.36
C LYS A 260 1.79 -19.48 21.84
N GLU A 261 1.57 -19.48 23.15
CA GLU A 261 0.23 -19.41 23.73
C GLU A 261 -0.30 -17.98 23.87
N SER A 262 0.57 -16.98 23.76
CA SER A 262 0.20 -15.56 23.89
C SER A 262 -0.77 -15.11 22.79
N GLY A 263 -1.65 -14.17 23.14
CA GLY A 263 -2.58 -13.56 22.19
C GLY A 263 -1.86 -12.85 21.04
N LEU A 264 -0.72 -12.19 21.34
CA LEU A 264 0.14 -11.55 20.33
C LEU A 264 0.62 -12.58 19.31
N TYR A 265 1.25 -13.66 19.76
CA TYR A 265 1.79 -14.67 18.85
C TYR A 265 0.71 -15.25 17.95
N LYS A 266 -0.41 -15.70 18.54
CA LYS A 266 -1.54 -16.29 17.79
C LYS A 266 -2.13 -15.32 16.76
N THR A 267 -2.33 -14.06 17.14
CA THR A 267 -2.94 -13.03 16.27
C THR A 267 -2.04 -12.68 15.10
N TYR A 268 -0.74 -12.53 15.35
CA TYR A 268 0.19 -11.98 14.36
C TYR A 268 0.98 -13.06 13.61
N THR A 269 0.70 -14.34 13.82
CA THR A 269 1.24 -15.46 13.01
C THR A 269 0.17 -16.20 12.21
N THR A 270 -1.12 -15.89 12.39
CA THR A 270 -2.21 -16.53 11.63
C THR A 270 -2.44 -15.87 10.26
N GLU A 271 -3.05 -16.64 9.36
CA GLU A 271 -3.65 -16.15 8.13
C GLU A 271 -4.70 -15.06 8.43
N ARG A 272 -4.82 -14.11 7.52
CA ARG A 272 -5.87 -13.09 7.50
C ARG A 272 -6.31 -12.85 6.06
N PRO A 273 -7.29 -13.62 5.58
CA PRO A 273 -7.86 -13.44 4.26
C PRO A 273 -8.41 -12.01 4.06
N PRO A 274 -8.41 -11.50 2.82
CA PRO A 274 -7.96 -12.21 1.62
C PRO A 274 -6.46 -12.02 1.31
N HIS A 275 -5.76 -11.11 1.99
CA HIS A 275 -4.40 -10.70 1.58
C HIS A 275 -3.25 -11.46 2.24
N ILE A 276 -3.46 -12.07 3.42
CA ILE A 276 -2.49 -12.95 4.09
C ILE A 276 -3.06 -14.37 4.07
N VAL A 277 -2.60 -15.17 3.12
CA VAL A 277 -3.03 -16.57 2.92
C VAL A 277 -1.80 -17.43 2.62
N PHE A 278 -1.66 -18.56 3.30
CA PHE A 278 -0.57 -19.51 3.14
C PHE A 278 -0.84 -20.45 1.97
N THR A 279 -0.89 -19.87 0.77
CA THR A 279 -1.06 -20.63 -0.48
C THR A 279 0.12 -21.58 -0.71
N ASP A 280 -0.05 -22.59 -1.55
CA ASP A 280 1.06 -23.52 -1.84
C ASP A 280 2.26 -22.83 -2.50
N LYS A 281 2.05 -21.71 -3.22
CA LYS A 281 3.14 -20.87 -3.73
C LYS A 281 3.94 -20.22 -2.59
N ILE A 282 3.26 -19.72 -1.56
CA ILE A 282 3.90 -19.12 -0.36
C ILE A 282 4.71 -20.18 0.38
N LYS A 283 4.13 -21.37 0.62
CA LYS A 283 4.81 -22.48 1.30
C LYS A 283 6.10 -22.88 0.56
N LYS A 284 5.98 -23.12 -0.75
CA LYS A 284 7.11 -23.50 -1.59
C LYS A 284 8.21 -22.43 -1.61
N LEU A 285 7.84 -21.17 -1.79
CA LEU A 285 8.81 -20.08 -1.79
C LEU A 285 9.50 -19.95 -0.43
N SER A 286 8.76 -20.11 0.67
CA SER A 286 9.33 -20.10 2.00
C SER A 286 10.36 -21.22 2.19
N GLU A 287 10.08 -22.43 1.72
CA GLU A 287 11.05 -23.54 1.77
C GLU A 287 12.33 -23.22 1.00
N GLU A 288 12.20 -22.61 -0.19
CA GLU A 288 13.33 -22.19 -1.04
C GLU A 288 14.19 -21.10 -0.38
N ILE A 289 13.57 -20.12 0.28
CA ILE A 289 14.28 -18.99 0.90
C ILE A 289 14.87 -19.37 2.26
N VAL A 290 14.05 -19.96 3.14
CA VAL A 290 14.35 -20.09 4.57
C VAL A 290 15.20 -21.34 4.85
N GLY A 291 14.86 -22.46 4.21
CA GLY A 291 15.46 -23.77 4.47
C GLY A 291 15.36 -24.17 5.94
N ASP A 292 16.48 -24.61 6.52
CA ASP A 292 16.54 -25.10 7.90
C ASP A 292 16.75 -24.02 8.96
N GLU A 293 16.82 -22.74 8.59
CA GLU A 293 17.00 -21.63 9.53
C GLU A 293 15.86 -21.60 10.57
N LYS A 294 16.22 -21.33 11.84
CA LYS A 294 15.28 -21.30 12.98
C LYS A 294 15.29 -19.99 13.74
N ASN A 295 16.34 -19.17 13.60
CA ASN A 295 16.40 -17.88 14.25
C ASN A 295 15.46 -16.89 13.54
N PRO A 296 14.46 -16.32 14.23
CA PRO A 296 13.42 -15.51 13.59
C PRO A 296 13.97 -14.28 12.86
N TYR A 297 15.01 -13.63 13.38
CA TYR A 297 15.63 -12.50 12.69
C TYR A 297 16.41 -12.94 11.45
N LEU A 298 17.12 -14.07 11.49
CA LEU A 298 17.83 -14.58 10.30
C LEU A 298 16.85 -15.07 9.23
N ILE A 299 15.71 -15.66 9.61
CA ILE A 299 14.61 -15.96 8.69
C ILE A 299 14.10 -14.66 8.05
N ALA A 300 13.77 -13.64 8.84
CA ALA A 300 13.32 -12.34 8.33
C ALA A 300 14.36 -11.70 7.40
N LYS A 301 15.65 -11.76 7.75
CA LYS A 301 16.76 -11.28 6.92
C LYS A 301 16.81 -11.97 5.55
N LYS A 302 16.68 -13.30 5.50
CA LYS A 302 16.62 -14.05 4.22
C LYS A 302 15.44 -13.64 3.36
N ILE A 303 14.25 -13.50 3.96
CA ILE A 303 13.03 -13.07 3.27
C ILE A 303 13.20 -11.64 2.73
N PHE A 304 13.68 -10.72 3.57
CA PHE A 304 13.93 -9.33 3.22
C PHE A 304 14.91 -9.21 2.05
N THR A 305 16.07 -9.89 2.13
CA THR A 305 17.07 -9.93 1.07
C THR A 305 16.47 -10.47 -0.23
N TRP A 306 15.68 -11.54 -0.15
CA TRP A 306 15.07 -12.13 -1.34
C TRP A 306 14.08 -11.15 -1.99
N ILE A 307 13.20 -10.51 -1.21
CA ILE A 307 12.24 -9.53 -1.74
C ILE A 307 12.98 -8.34 -2.37
N SER A 308 13.97 -7.77 -1.66
CA SER A 308 14.75 -6.64 -2.17
C SER A 308 15.49 -6.97 -3.48
N THR A 309 15.90 -8.22 -3.66
CA THR A 309 16.68 -8.65 -4.83
C THR A 309 15.79 -9.07 -6.01
N ASN A 310 14.65 -9.71 -5.74
CA ASN A 310 13.87 -10.43 -6.75
C ASN A 310 12.53 -9.77 -7.09
N ILE A 311 12.07 -8.80 -6.30
CA ILE A 311 10.79 -8.11 -6.50
C ILE A 311 11.07 -6.62 -6.76
N PRO A 312 11.27 -6.23 -8.04
CA PRO A 312 11.43 -4.83 -8.41
C PRO A 312 10.20 -4.00 -8.05
N TRP A 313 10.44 -2.73 -7.75
CA TRP A 313 9.36 -1.78 -7.53
C TRP A 313 8.67 -1.43 -8.85
N ALA A 314 7.35 -1.50 -8.87
CA ALA A 314 6.53 -1.14 -10.01
C ALA A 314 5.23 -0.51 -9.52
N GLY A 315 4.71 0.49 -10.24
CA GLY A 315 3.46 1.14 -9.82
C GLY A 315 2.32 0.14 -9.86
N ALA A 316 1.56 0.01 -8.78
CA ALA A 316 0.48 -0.96 -8.69
C ALA A 316 -0.84 -0.46 -9.29
N ARG A 317 -1.72 -1.43 -9.50
CA ARG A 317 -3.16 -1.25 -9.56
C ARG A 317 -3.69 -0.80 -8.21
N GLU A 318 -4.87 -0.19 -8.20
CA GLU A 318 -5.53 0.13 -6.94
C GLU A 318 -5.83 -1.15 -6.15
N TYR A 319 -5.44 -1.20 -4.86
CA TYR A 319 -5.54 -2.43 -4.06
C TYR A 319 -6.97 -2.99 -3.96
N SER A 320 -7.97 -2.13 -4.10
CA SER A 320 -9.39 -2.55 -4.15
C SER A 320 -9.74 -3.40 -5.37
N THR A 321 -8.85 -3.53 -6.35
CA THR A 321 -9.02 -4.40 -7.51
C THR A 321 -8.20 -5.69 -7.43
N ILE A 322 -7.42 -5.87 -6.37
CA ILE A 322 -6.55 -7.03 -6.15
C ILE A 322 -7.20 -7.95 -5.10
N GLU A 323 -7.49 -9.18 -5.48
CA GLU A 323 -8.14 -10.18 -4.62
C GLU A 323 -7.23 -10.60 -3.46
N ASN A 324 -6.02 -11.06 -3.79
CA ASN A 324 -4.99 -11.42 -2.81
C ASN A 324 -3.67 -10.75 -3.22
N ILE A 325 -3.25 -9.77 -2.43
CA ILE A 325 -2.07 -8.96 -2.71
C ILE A 325 -0.77 -9.77 -2.63
N SER A 326 -0.63 -10.67 -1.65
CA SER A 326 0.58 -11.49 -1.51
C SER A 326 0.72 -12.48 -2.68
N ASP A 327 -0.38 -13.10 -3.13
CA ASP A 327 -0.36 -13.97 -4.32
C ASP A 327 -0.16 -13.18 -5.62
N TYR A 328 -0.73 -11.97 -5.71
CA TYR A 328 -0.51 -11.07 -6.84
C TYR A 328 0.97 -10.71 -6.98
N CYS A 329 1.66 -10.41 -5.88
CA CYS A 329 3.11 -10.15 -5.87
C CYS A 329 3.89 -11.35 -6.43
N LEU A 330 3.59 -12.57 -5.95
CA LEU A 330 4.30 -13.78 -6.38
C LEU A 330 4.01 -14.17 -7.83
N THR A 331 2.81 -13.89 -8.31
CA THR A 331 2.40 -14.20 -9.67
C THR A 331 3.03 -13.24 -10.67
N ASN A 332 3.06 -11.94 -10.37
CA ASN A 332 3.57 -10.90 -11.28
C ASN A 332 5.07 -10.61 -11.08
N ARG A 333 5.67 -11.05 -9.98
CA ARG A 333 7.09 -10.86 -9.65
C ARG A 333 7.53 -9.39 -9.57
N HIS A 334 6.61 -8.51 -9.21
CA HIS A 334 6.88 -7.10 -8.91
C HIS A 334 5.78 -6.54 -7.99
N GLY A 335 6.01 -5.38 -7.40
CA GLY A 335 5.02 -4.72 -6.55
C GLY A 335 5.49 -3.36 -6.07
N ASP A 336 4.56 -2.50 -5.69
CA ASP A 336 4.86 -1.27 -4.95
C ASP A 336 5.09 -1.59 -3.46
N CYS A 337 5.14 -0.55 -2.62
CA CYS A 337 5.45 -0.68 -1.21
C CYS A 337 4.49 -1.65 -0.50
N GLY A 338 3.19 -1.44 -0.60
CA GLY A 338 2.21 -2.29 0.08
C GLY A 338 2.12 -3.71 -0.47
N ILE A 339 2.29 -3.91 -1.78
CA ILE A 339 2.38 -5.27 -2.35
C ILE A 339 3.59 -6.03 -1.79
N LYS A 340 4.76 -5.39 -1.73
CA LYS A 340 5.96 -5.98 -1.13
C LYS A 340 5.77 -6.24 0.37
N THR A 341 5.14 -5.31 1.09
CA THR A 341 4.82 -5.42 2.52
C THR A 341 3.96 -6.63 2.83
N LEU A 342 2.85 -6.83 2.12
CA LEU A 342 1.96 -7.97 2.38
C LEU A 342 2.60 -9.30 2.03
N LEU A 343 3.49 -9.35 1.02
CA LEU A 343 4.29 -10.55 0.76
C LEU A 343 5.25 -10.84 1.92
N PHE A 344 5.99 -9.83 2.39
CA PHE A 344 6.93 -9.98 3.51
C PHE A 344 6.23 -10.45 4.79
N ILE A 345 5.12 -9.80 5.16
CA ILE A 345 4.29 -10.19 6.31
C ILE A 345 3.81 -11.63 6.14
N THR A 346 3.29 -12.00 4.97
CA THR A 346 2.76 -13.36 4.75
C THR A 346 3.84 -14.43 4.92
N LEU A 347 5.05 -14.21 4.40
CA LEU A 347 6.18 -15.11 4.58
C LEU A 347 6.66 -15.15 6.04
N CYS A 348 6.73 -14.01 6.74
CA CYS A 348 7.09 -13.97 8.16
C CYS A 348 6.09 -14.76 9.03
N ARG A 349 4.79 -14.52 8.84
CA ARG A 349 3.72 -15.19 9.59
C ARG A 349 3.73 -16.70 9.35
N TYR A 350 3.92 -17.13 8.10
CA TYR A 350 4.06 -18.54 7.75
C TYR A 350 5.22 -19.22 8.49
N ASN A 351 6.33 -18.50 8.69
CA ASN A 351 7.50 -18.98 9.45
C ASN A 351 7.38 -18.76 10.97
N GLY A 352 6.19 -18.42 11.48
CA GLY A 352 5.94 -18.25 12.90
C GLY A 352 6.57 -17.01 13.52
N ILE A 353 6.86 -15.98 12.72
CA ILE A 353 7.32 -14.66 13.15
C ILE A 353 6.10 -13.74 13.22
N PRO A 354 5.75 -13.18 14.39
CA PRO A 354 4.63 -12.25 14.46
C PRO A 354 4.94 -10.98 13.66
N ALA A 355 4.09 -10.65 12.69
CA ALA A 355 4.30 -9.51 11.79
C ALA A 355 2.99 -8.73 11.58
N LYS A 356 3.06 -7.40 11.50
CA LYS A 356 1.90 -6.53 11.26
C LYS A 356 2.20 -5.42 10.25
N TRP A 357 1.14 -4.87 9.70
CA TRP A 357 1.18 -3.80 8.71
C TRP A 357 1.30 -2.44 9.39
N GLN A 358 2.04 -1.53 8.77
CA GLN A 358 2.03 -0.12 9.10
C GLN A 358 2.06 0.71 7.80
N SER A 359 1.37 1.85 7.78
CA SER A 359 1.41 2.73 6.62
C SER A 359 1.18 4.18 6.97
N GLY A 360 1.50 5.06 6.04
CA GLY A 360 1.23 6.48 6.14
C GLY A 360 1.96 7.22 5.03
N TRP A 361 2.79 8.18 5.39
CA TRP A 361 3.48 9.02 4.41
C TRP A 361 4.99 8.91 4.56
N MET A 362 5.69 8.89 3.43
CA MET A 362 7.12 9.20 3.39
C MET A 362 7.29 10.70 3.17
N LEU A 363 8.13 11.32 4.00
CA LEU A 363 8.32 12.76 4.10
C LEU A 363 9.77 13.16 3.78
N HIS A 364 10.46 12.42 2.92
CA HIS A 364 11.85 12.72 2.59
C HIS A 364 11.94 14.03 1.79
N PRO A 365 12.97 14.88 2.02
CA PRO A 365 13.14 16.11 1.25
C PRO A 365 13.17 15.87 -0.26
N GLY A 366 12.19 16.40 -0.98
CA GLY A 366 12.05 16.24 -2.44
C GLY A 366 11.25 15.00 -2.86
N GLU A 367 10.95 14.08 -1.95
CA GLU A 367 10.24 12.82 -2.21
C GLU A 367 9.12 12.61 -1.18
N VAL A 368 8.07 13.44 -1.26
CA VAL A 368 6.88 13.31 -0.40
C VAL A 368 5.86 12.42 -1.09
N ASN A 369 5.50 11.30 -0.46
CA ASN A 369 4.59 10.31 -1.05
C ASN A 369 3.86 9.47 0.00
N LEU A 370 2.96 8.61 -0.46
CA LEU A 370 2.35 7.55 0.34
C LEU A 370 3.36 6.41 0.50
N HIS A 371 3.36 5.74 1.65
CA HIS A 371 4.26 4.61 1.88
C HIS A 371 3.73 3.57 2.86
N ASP A 372 4.03 2.31 2.58
CA ASP A 372 3.64 1.13 3.37
C ASP A 372 4.86 0.34 3.79
N TRP A 373 4.88 -0.12 5.03
CA TRP A 373 5.92 -0.97 5.57
C TRP A 373 5.34 -1.92 6.63
N SER A 374 6.20 -2.60 7.38
CA SER A 374 5.76 -3.56 8.39
C SER A 374 6.48 -3.39 9.72
N GLU A 375 6.00 -4.09 10.73
CA GLU A 375 6.74 -4.37 11.94
C GLU A 375 6.78 -5.87 12.17
N ILE A 376 7.90 -6.37 12.70
CA ILE A 376 8.01 -7.74 13.22
C ILE A 376 8.23 -7.72 14.72
N TYR A 377 7.68 -8.70 15.43
CA TYR A 377 7.92 -8.85 16.86
C TYR A 377 9.03 -9.86 17.10
N LEU A 378 10.09 -9.45 17.79
CA LEU A 378 11.18 -10.32 18.22
C LEU A 378 11.19 -10.40 19.74
N GLU A 379 11.00 -11.60 20.30
CA GLU A 379 10.91 -11.78 21.75
C GLU A 379 12.22 -11.33 22.44
N GLY A 380 12.10 -10.42 23.40
CA GLY A 380 13.23 -9.77 24.05
C GLY A 380 13.54 -8.37 23.53
N TYR A 381 13.14 -8.03 22.30
CA TYR A 381 13.28 -6.69 21.71
C TYR A 381 11.94 -5.96 21.62
N GLY A 382 10.85 -6.66 21.29
CA GLY A 382 9.55 -6.06 21.05
C GLY A 382 9.23 -5.97 19.56
N TRP A 383 8.36 -5.02 19.19
CA TRP A 383 8.09 -4.69 17.79
C TRP A 383 9.23 -3.83 17.24
N VAL A 384 9.74 -4.21 16.08
CA VAL A 384 10.76 -3.46 15.35
C VAL A 384 10.29 -3.19 13.91
N PRO A 385 10.57 -2.01 13.34
CA PRO A 385 10.15 -1.67 12.00
C PRO A 385 10.91 -2.46 10.93
N VAL A 386 10.24 -2.79 9.83
CA VAL A 386 10.84 -3.40 8.65
C VAL A 386 10.23 -2.78 7.39
N ASP A 387 11.08 -2.19 6.55
CA ASP A 387 10.71 -1.64 5.24
C ASP A 387 11.44 -2.37 4.10
N GLN A 388 10.85 -3.47 3.68
CA GLN A 388 11.23 -4.24 2.48
C GLN A 388 11.04 -3.47 1.16
N SER A 389 10.27 -2.38 1.15
CA SER A 389 10.07 -1.60 -0.07
C SER A 389 11.33 -0.81 -0.39
N PHE A 390 11.88 -0.08 0.59
CA PHE A 390 13.19 0.56 0.51
C PHE A 390 14.30 -0.49 0.41
N GLY A 391 14.17 -1.59 1.14
CA GLY A 391 15.00 -2.78 0.93
C GLY A 391 16.45 -2.58 1.35
N LEU A 392 17.37 -3.20 0.61
CA LEU A 392 18.80 -3.12 0.87
C LEU A 392 19.37 -1.77 0.42
N VAL A 393 20.09 -1.12 1.32
CA VAL A 393 20.87 0.09 1.00
C VAL A 393 22.20 -0.33 0.41
N GLU A 394 22.66 0.35 -0.63
CA GLU A 394 23.96 0.07 -1.25
C GLU A 394 25.09 0.52 -0.31
N SER A 395 25.56 -0.41 0.52
CA SER A 395 26.72 -0.21 1.38
C SER A 395 27.51 -1.51 1.55
N LYS A 396 28.81 -1.35 1.86
CA LYS A 396 29.70 -2.46 2.27
C LYS A 396 29.56 -2.79 3.75
N ASN A 397 29.00 -1.88 4.55
CA ASN A 397 28.70 -2.10 5.96
C ASN A 397 27.36 -2.84 6.07
N GLU A 398 27.33 -3.94 6.80
CA GLU A 398 26.11 -4.75 6.97
C GLU A 398 25.02 -4.00 7.74
N ASP A 399 25.36 -3.18 8.73
CA ASP A 399 24.36 -2.45 9.52
C ASP A 399 23.68 -1.36 8.69
N GLU A 400 24.44 -0.67 7.82
CA GLU A 400 23.89 0.29 6.86
C GLU A 400 23.03 -0.41 5.80
N LYS A 401 23.54 -1.51 5.24
CA LYS A 401 22.87 -2.28 4.19
C LYS A 401 21.51 -2.84 4.64
N TYR A 402 21.42 -3.26 5.90
CA TYR A 402 20.21 -3.83 6.50
C TYR A 402 19.48 -2.84 7.42
N PHE A 403 19.72 -1.54 7.28
CA PHE A 403 19.11 -0.52 8.14
C PHE A 403 17.59 -0.69 8.27
N PHE A 404 16.88 -0.84 7.15
CA PHE A 404 15.42 -1.04 7.13
C PHE A 404 14.94 -2.43 7.54
N LEU A 405 15.80 -3.28 8.12
CA LEU A 405 15.44 -4.54 8.77
C LEU A 405 15.66 -4.41 10.29
N GLY A 406 14.81 -3.62 10.94
CA GLY A 406 14.85 -3.39 12.38
C GLY A 406 15.01 -1.92 12.76
N SER A 407 15.48 -1.07 11.85
CA SER A 407 15.58 0.38 12.07
C SER A 407 14.74 1.15 11.05
N ILE A 408 14.44 2.41 11.34
CA ILE A 408 13.69 3.29 10.45
C ILE A 408 14.09 4.75 10.67
N ASP A 409 13.99 5.55 9.61
CA ASP A 409 14.31 6.98 9.63
C ASP A 409 13.10 7.82 10.13
N PRO A 410 13.24 9.14 10.40
CA PRO A 410 12.16 9.96 10.92
C PRO A 410 11.15 10.34 9.83
N TYR A 411 11.45 10.10 8.56
CA TYR A 411 10.62 10.53 7.45
C TYR A 411 9.43 9.61 7.19
N HIS A 412 9.30 8.52 7.95
CA HIS A 412 8.15 7.61 7.92
C HIS A 412 7.07 8.04 8.91
N LEU A 413 6.07 8.81 8.45
CA LEU A 413 4.93 9.22 9.25
C LEU A 413 3.92 8.07 9.39
N ILE A 414 3.64 7.67 10.63
CA ILE A 414 2.68 6.62 10.96
C ILE A 414 1.27 7.20 10.97
N VAL A 415 0.45 6.74 10.04
CA VAL A 415 -0.98 7.05 9.96
C VAL A 415 -1.84 5.84 10.29
N ASN A 416 -1.36 4.63 9.98
CA ASN A 416 -2.08 3.38 10.18
C ASN A 416 -1.18 2.32 10.83
N ASP A 417 -1.72 1.59 11.82
CA ASP A 417 -1.05 0.45 12.50
C ASP A 417 -1.66 -0.91 12.16
N ASP A 418 -2.63 -0.92 11.24
CA ASP A 418 -3.20 -2.14 10.67
C ASP A 418 -3.85 -1.79 9.32
N TYR A 419 -4.15 -2.81 8.52
CA TYR A 419 -4.80 -2.67 7.23
C TYR A 419 -6.28 -3.09 7.28
N SER A 420 -7.08 -2.62 6.32
CA SER A 420 -8.50 -2.97 6.13
C SER A 420 -9.33 -2.88 7.40
N LYS A 421 -9.23 -1.75 8.11
CA LYS A 421 -10.05 -1.46 9.30
C LYS A 421 -11.20 -0.54 8.99
N GLU A 422 -12.20 -0.59 9.85
CA GLU A 422 -13.29 0.37 9.82
C GLU A 422 -12.77 1.76 10.16
N LEU A 423 -13.32 2.77 9.48
CA LEU A 423 -13.06 4.17 9.80
C LEU A 423 -14.04 4.65 10.86
N PHE A 424 -13.71 5.76 11.52
CA PHE A 424 -14.63 6.43 12.42
C PHE A 424 -14.89 7.88 11.98
N PRO A 425 -16.16 8.33 11.91
CA PRO A 425 -17.37 7.51 11.87
C PRO A 425 -17.33 6.46 10.75
N ALA A 426 -18.10 5.39 10.89
CA ALA A 426 -18.13 4.34 9.87
C ALA A 426 -18.63 4.89 8.52
N LYS A 427 -18.00 4.44 7.43
CA LYS A 427 -18.48 4.70 6.07
C LYS A 427 -19.75 3.90 5.78
N THR A 428 -20.56 4.44 4.90
CA THR A 428 -21.78 3.79 4.40
C THR A 428 -21.48 2.96 3.16
N PHE A 429 -20.63 3.50 2.27
CA PHE A 429 -20.28 2.88 1.00
C PHE A 429 -18.89 2.25 1.05
N PRO A 430 -18.59 1.29 0.14
CA PRO A 430 -17.26 0.70 0.06
C PRO A 430 -16.16 1.76 -0.07
N ARG A 431 -15.05 1.51 0.60
CA ARG A 431 -13.87 2.37 0.58
C ARG A 431 -13.20 2.38 -0.79
N SER A 432 -12.62 3.50 -1.19
CA SER A 432 -11.74 3.60 -2.35
C SER A 432 -10.42 2.85 -2.09
N GLU A 433 -9.79 3.12 -0.94
CA GLU A 433 -8.64 2.40 -0.38
C GLU A 433 -9.14 1.33 0.58
N THR A 434 -9.17 0.07 0.17
CA THR A 434 -9.66 -1.03 1.02
C THR A 434 -8.61 -1.56 1.99
N VAL A 435 -7.35 -1.09 1.93
CA VAL A 435 -6.22 -1.65 2.67
C VAL A 435 -5.55 -0.59 3.55
N ASP A 436 -4.94 0.44 2.96
CA ASP A 436 -3.87 1.24 3.56
C ASP A 436 -4.26 2.65 4.01
N PHE A 437 -5.40 3.23 3.61
CA PHE A 437 -5.89 4.56 4.03
C PHE A 437 -4.82 5.66 4.15
N GLN A 438 -4.39 6.22 3.02
CA GLN A 438 -3.32 7.22 2.98
C GLN A 438 -3.70 8.48 2.19
N ARG A 439 -4.71 8.39 1.32
CA ARG A 439 -5.23 9.51 0.50
C ARG A 439 -6.48 10.16 1.10
N GLY A 440 -7.13 9.46 2.02
CA GLY A 440 -8.43 9.84 2.53
C GLY A 440 -9.58 9.16 1.78
N GLU A 441 -10.79 9.38 2.30
CA GLU A 441 -12.00 8.76 1.79
C GLU A 441 -13.12 9.80 1.74
N LEU A 442 -13.99 9.69 0.72
CA LEU A 442 -15.15 10.57 0.61
C LEU A 442 -16.40 9.81 0.21
N GLU A 443 -17.54 10.24 0.72
CA GLU A 443 -18.85 9.76 0.29
C GLU A 443 -19.89 10.87 0.41
N TRP A 444 -21.00 10.70 -0.31
CA TRP A 444 -22.22 11.48 -0.11
C TRP A 444 -23.41 10.52 -0.14
N ARG A 445 -24.64 11.00 0.07
CA ARG A 445 -25.81 10.10 0.15
C ARG A 445 -26.04 9.23 -1.10
N GLY A 446 -25.47 9.62 -2.24
CA GLY A 446 -25.56 8.87 -3.50
C GLY A 446 -24.43 7.88 -3.77
N GLY A 447 -23.39 7.81 -2.93
CA GLY A 447 -22.32 6.81 -3.10
C GLY A 447 -20.93 7.25 -2.62
N ASN A 448 -19.98 6.33 -2.78
CA ASN A 448 -18.55 6.58 -2.66
C ASN A 448 -18.07 7.54 -3.76
N LEU A 449 -17.13 8.44 -3.45
CA LEU A 449 -16.41 9.21 -4.45
C LEU A 449 -15.05 8.56 -4.69
N TYR A 450 -14.91 7.92 -5.85
CA TYR A 450 -13.66 7.28 -6.25
C TYR A 450 -12.63 8.32 -6.75
N PHE A 451 -11.37 7.91 -6.89
CA PHE A 451 -10.23 8.80 -7.21
C PHE A 451 -10.31 9.53 -8.55
N ASP A 452 -11.28 9.22 -9.41
CA ASP A 452 -11.55 9.96 -10.64
C ASP A 452 -12.48 11.18 -10.42
N LYS A 453 -12.76 11.54 -9.16
CA LYS A 453 -13.65 12.64 -8.76
C LYS A 453 -13.01 13.65 -7.82
N TRP A 454 -11.77 13.42 -7.43
CA TRP A 454 -11.06 14.25 -6.47
C TRP A 454 -9.57 13.96 -6.52
N ASP A 455 -8.78 14.91 -6.03
CA ASP A 455 -7.33 14.80 -5.90
C ASP A 455 -6.89 15.23 -4.50
N TYR A 456 -5.66 14.92 -4.13
CA TYR A 456 -5.04 15.34 -2.88
C TYR A 456 -3.69 16.00 -3.09
N HIS A 457 -3.28 16.81 -2.11
CA HIS A 457 -2.00 17.51 -2.13
C HIS A 457 -1.38 17.54 -0.73
N MET A 458 -0.07 17.39 -0.67
CA MET A 458 0.73 17.39 0.55
C MET A 458 1.86 18.41 0.44
N ASP A 459 1.85 19.42 1.31
CA ASP A 459 3.03 20.27 1.53
C ASP A 459 3.69 19.91 2.87
N VAL A 460 5.02 19.88 2.87
CA VAL A 460 5.83 19.53 4.06
C VAL A 460 6.87 20.61 4.30
N GLU A 461 6.85 21.20 5.48
CA GLU A 461 7.90 22.08 6.01
C GLU A 461 8.71 21.31 7.07
N TYR A 462 10.04 21.39 6.99
CA TYR A 462 10.98 20.76 7.91
C TYR A 462 11.50 21.81 8.88
N LYS A 463 11.37 21.58 10.19
CA LYS A 463 11.76 22.54 11.23
C LYS A 463 13.07 22.20 11.91
#